data_AF-A0A6V7LUC2-F1
#
_entry.id   AF-A0A6V7LUC2-F1
#
_cell.length_a   1.000
_cell.length_b   1.000
_cell.length_c   1.000
_cell.angle_alpha   90.00
_cell.angle_beta   90.00
_cell.angle_gamma   90.00
#
_symmetry.space_group_name_H-M   'P 1'
#
loop_
_entity.id
_entity.type
_entity.pdbx_description
1 polymer ?
#
loop_
_entity_poly.entity_id
_entity_poly.type
_entity_poly.pdbx_seq_one_letter_code
_entity_poly.pdbx_strand_id
1 'polypeptide(L)'
;IGCLVSGCLGRVIVWQNDGDVRWISPHLEESIFVSHIALLEPTDDPRPYCYLWVAYQDDALVIPPVLRMYAMLFERKYPYRGVNQYLNLESDPSLKFEIELDEGTRLISLNPVARESNQEQTESGNRNGEESLLLISTEGKAFLFDLNQWYKEQMPRSVIECQNADAILTMYSMKTGATDNVVVNCVYVPATLKEFSGVQTTPEEFFFPNSLSLEWSELGTKKVVTWLTRGVQAQLLREISIAGPVVMLHPTETFH
;
A
#
# COMPACT_ATOMS: atom_id res chain seq x y z
N ILE A 1 -3.43 -16.67 -4.55
CA ILE A 1 -3.21 -16.95 -5.99
C ILE A 1 -2.79 -18.40 -6.20
N GLY A 2 -3.18 -19.02 -7.33
CA GLY A 2 -2.79 -20.38 -7.73
C GLY A 2 -1.44 -20.42 -8.44
N CYS A 3 -0.48 -19.64 -7.95
CA CYS A 3 0.88 -19.57 -8.43
C CYS A 3 1.81 -19.44 -7.23
N LEU A 4 3.06 -19.90 -7.37
CA LEU A 4 4.15 -19.58 -6.45
C LEU A 4 4.95 -18.42 -7.04
N VAL A 5 5.19 -17.38 -6.25
CA VAL A 5 6.01 -16.23 -6.64
C VAL A 5 7.28 -16.24 -5.80
N SER A 6 8.44 -16.14 -6.46
CA SER A 6 9.74 -16.12 -5.79
C SER A 6 10.62 -15.00 -6.35
N GLY A 7 11.34 -14.30 -5.48
CA GLY A 7 12.40 -13.37 -5.86
C GLY A 7 13.77 -14.02 -5.79
N CYS A 8 14.60 -13.85 -6.81
CA CYS A 8 15.98 -14.36 -6.86
C CYS A 8 16.85 -13.48 -7.77
N LEU A 9 18.02 -13.06 -7.29
CA LEU A 9 19.03 -12.31 -8.07
C LEU A 9 18.43 -11.15 -8.89
N GLY A 10 17.63 -10.29 -8.24
CA GLY A 10 17.03 -9.13 -8.90
C GLY A 10 15.91 -9.45 -9.89
N ARG A 11 15.39 -10.69 -9.89
CA ARG A 11 14.27 -11.12 -10.73
C ARG A 11 13.16 -11.75 -9.92
N VAL A 12 11.96 -11.64 -10.45
CA VAL A 12 10.78 -12.35 -9.94
C VAL A 12 10.45 -13.49 -10.88
N ILE A 13 10.20 -14.66 -10.33
CA ILE A 13 9.81 -15.87 -11.06
C ILE A 13 8.42 -16.27 -10.58
N VAL A 14 7.51 -16.46 -11.53
CA VAL A 14 6.15 -16.93 -11.28
C VAL A 14 6.03 -18.35 -11.81
N TRP A 15 5.77 -19.27 -10.89
CA TRP A 15 5.54 -20.68 -11.15
C TRP A 15 4.04 -20.97 -11.09
N GLN A 16 3.54 -21.72 -12.04
CA GLN A 16 2.19 -22.24 -12.00
C GLN A 16 2.13 -23.47 -11.07
N ASN A 17 0.94 -23.80 -10.57
CA ASN A 17 0.75 -24.94 -9.66
C ASN A 17 1.14 -26.31 -10.24
N ASP A 18 1.30 -26.41 -11.56
CA ASP A 18 1.82 -27.59 -12.27
C ASP A 18 3.35 -27.73 -12.18
N GLY A 19 4.04 -26.72 -11.65
CA GLY A 19 5.50 -26.67 -11.54
C GLY A 19 6.19 -25.94 -12.69
N ASP A 20 5.45 -25.48 -13.71
CA ASP A 20 6.03 -24.79 -14.86
C ASP A 20 6.31 -23.32 -14.53
N VAL A 21 7.46 -22.82 -14.99
CA VAL A 21 7.75 -21.38 -14.97
C VAL A 21 6.89 -20.71 -16.03
N ARG A 22 6.01 -19.80 -15.60
CA ARG A 22 5.17 -19.00 -16.51
C ARG A 22 5.80 -17.69 -16.89
N TRP A 23 6.53 -17.07 -15.97
CA TRP A 23 7.12 -15.77 -16.22
C TRP A 23 8.37 -15.53 -15.36
N ILE A 24 9.32 -14.80 -15.94
CA ILE A 24 10.48 -14.26 -15.25
C ILE A 24 10.52 -12.77 -15.58
N SER A 25 10.58 -11.92 -14.55
CA SER A 25 10.66 -10.48 -14.74
C SER A 25 11.94 -10.07 -15.47
N PRO A 26 11.94 -8.93 -16.16
CA PRO A 26 13.17 -8.30 -16.61
C PRO A 26 14.15 -8.12 -15.45
N HIS A 27 15.43 -8.28 -15.74
CA HIS A 27 16.50 -7.96 -14.80
C HIS A 27 16.61 -6.45 -14.64
N LEU A 28 16.71 -5.95 -13.41
CA LEU A 28 16.90 -4.52 -13.18
C LEU A 28 18.38 -4.15 -13.31
N GLU A 29 19.19 -4.53 -12.32
CA GLU A 29 20.64 -4.32 -12.29
C GLU A 29 21.33 -5.46 -11.51
N GLU A 30 22.64 -5.66 -11.69
CA GLU A 30 23.36 -6.81 -11.12
C GLU A 30 23.45 -6.82 -9.57
N SER A 31 23.53 -5.65 -8.93
CA SER A 31 23.68 -5.53 -7.46
C SER A 31 22.35 -5.52 -6.70
N ILE A 32 21.23 -5.35 -7.41
CA ILE A 32 19.91 -5.19 -6.79
C ILE A 32 19.25 -6.56 -6.62
N PHE A 33 18.64 -6.79 -5.45
CA PHE A 33 17.88 -8.01 -5.15
C PHE A 33 16.40 -7.70 -4.88
N VAL A 34 15.55 -8.73 -5.04
CA VAL A 34 14.14 -8.64 -4.63
C VAL A 34 14.07 -8.80 -3.11
N SER A 35 13.69 -7.74 -2.41
CA SER A 35 13.65 -7.72 -0.94
C SER A 35 12.28 -8.14 -0.41
N HIS A 36 11.21 -7.66 -1.05
CA HIS A 36 9.83 -7.86 -0.58
C HIS A 36 8.89 -8.03 -1.77
N ILE A 37 7.83 -8.79 -1.54
CA ILE A 37 6.74 -9.01 -2.49
C ILE A 37 5.42 -8.88 -1.73
N ALA A 38 4.44 -8.23 -2.33
CA ALA A 38 3.07 -8.13 -1.82
C ALA A 38 2.08 -8.29 -2.97
N LEU A 39 0.86 -8.70 -2.67
CA LEU A 39 -0.22 -8.84 -3.64
C LEU A 39 -1.39 -7.96 -3.20
N LEU A 40 -1.97 -7.24 -4.15
CA LEU A 40 -3.20 -6.47 -3.94
C LEU A 40 -4.31 -6.94 -4.88
N GLU A 41 -5.54 -6.78 -4.43
CA GLU A 41 -6.75 -7.06 -5.21
C GLU A 41 -7.59 -5.79 -5.36
N PRO A 42 -7.99 -5.42 -6.60
CA PRO A 42 -8.92 -4.33 -6.82
C PRO A 42 -10.34 -4.74 -6.44
N THR A 43 -11.15 -3.78 -6.00
CA THR A 43 -12.54 -4.03 -5.58
C THR A 43 -13.45 -4.36 -6.76
N ASP A 44 -13.43 -3.49 -7.78
CA ASP A 44 -14.39 -3.54 -8.88
C ASP A 44 -13.72 -3.73 -10.25
N ASP A 45 -12.78 -4.69 -10.37
CA ASP A 45 -12.23 -5.03 -11.68
C ASP A 45 -13.14 -6.02 -12.43
N PRO A 46 -13.59 -5.70 -13.66
CA PRO A 46 -14.43 -6.61 -14.46
C PRO A 46 -13.67 -7.87 -14.91
N ARG A 47 -12.35 -7.86 -14.85
CA ARG A 47 -11.45 -8.96 -15.18
C ARG A 47 -10.75 -9.46 -13.92
N PRO A 48 -10.33 -10.73 -13.91
CA PRO A 48 -9.63 -11.33 -12.78
C PRO A 48 -8.15 -10.86 -12.70
N TYR A 49 -7.94 -9.57 -12.47
CA TYR A 49 -6.62 -9.01 -12.18
C TYR A 49 -6.26 -9.13 -10.69
N CYS A 50 -4.99 -9.39 -10.44
CA CYS A 50 -4.29 -9.08 -9.18
C CYS A 50 -3.07 -8.21 -9.49
N TYR A 51 -2.59 -7.47 -8.50
CA TYR A 51 -1.43 -6.60 -8.65
C TYR A 51 -0.29 -7.06 -7.75
N LEU A 52 0.79 -7.50 -8.38
CA LEU A 52 1.99 -7.96 -7.70
C LEU A 52 2.94 -6.79 -7.50
N TRP A 53 3.10 -6.38 -6.25
CA TRP A 53 4.12 -5.44 -5.83
C TRP A 53 5.43 -6.14 -5.54
N VAL A 54 6.50 -5.60 -6.08
CA VAL A 54 7.86 -6.12 -5.95
C VAL A 54 8.76 -4.97 -5.57
N ALA A 55 9.46 -5.11 -4.46
CA ALA A 55 10.50 -4.18 -4.06
C ALA A 55 11.89 -4.70 -4.39
N TYR A 56 12.65 -3.84 -5.05
CA TYR A 56 14.03 -4.05 -5.43
C TYR A 56 14.91 -3.15 -4.55
N GLN A 57 15.95 -3.72 -3.97
CA GLN A 57 16.85 -2.99 -3.07
C GLN A 57 18.30 -3.43 -3.26
N ASP A 58 19.23 -2.50 -3.06
CA ASP A 58 20.67 -2.74 -2.98
C ASP A 58 21.11 -2.87 -1.51
N ASP A 59 22.01 -3.81 -1.22
CA ASP A 59 22.48 -4.05 0.16
C ASP A 59 23.37 -2.91 0.66
N ALA A 60 24.11 -2.27 -0.25
CA ALA A 60 24.95 -1.12 0.07
C ALA A 60 24.15 0.20 0.18
N LEU A 61 22.86 0.19 -0.18
CA LEU A 61 21.97 1.36 -0.23
C LEU A 61 22.52 2.52 -1.09
N VAL A 62 23.37 2.20 -2.06
CA VAL A 62 23.91 3.18 -3.01
C VAL A 62 22.91 3.44 -4.12
N ILE A 63 22.22 2.40 -4.56
CA ILE A 63 21.14 2.50 -5.55
C ILE A 63 19.81 2.68 -4.80
N PRO A 64 19.01 3.70 -5.15
CA PRO A 64 17.72 3.91 -4.50
C PRO A 64 16.79 2.69 -4.69
N PRO A 65 16.04 2.29 -3.66
CA PRO A 65 15.08 1.21 -3.81
C PRO A 65 13.99 1.55 -4.82
N VAL A 66 13.59 0.57 -5.62
CA VAL A 66 12.53 0.71 -6.62
C VAL A 66 11.40 -0.27 -6.32
N LEU A 67 10.18 0.22 -6.30
CA LEU A 67 8.97 -0.59 -6.16
C LEU A 67 8.25 -0.64 -7.50
N ARG A 68 7.91 -1.85 -7.94
CA ARG A 68 7.17 -2.09 -9.18
C ARG A 68 5.89 -2.84 -8.93
N MET A 69 4.82 -2.39 -9.54
CA MET A 69 3.53 -3.06 -9.55
C MET A 69 3.27 -3.70 -10.91
N TYR A 70 3.11 -5.02 -10.93
CA TYR A 70 2.78 -5.80 -12.13
C TYR A 70 1.32 -6.25 -12.10
N ALA A 71 0.56 -5.98 -13.15
CA ALA A 71 -0.77 -6.53 -13.33
C ALA A 71 -0.67 -7.99 -13.81
N MET A 72 -1.25 -8.90 -13.03
CA MET A 72 -1.35 -10.33 -13.31
C MET A 72 -2.80 -10.65 -13.71
N LEU A 73 -2.99 -11.14 -14.94
CA LEU A 73 -4.29 -11.55 -15.45
C LEU A 73 -4.46 -13.06 -15.32
N PHE A 74 -5.56 -13.49 -14.74
CA PHE A 74 -5.88 -14.92 -14.59
C PHE A 74 -7.04 -15.34 -15.50
N GLU A 75 -7.16 -16.62 -15.80
CA GLU A 75 -8.32 -17.14 -16.54
C GLU A 75 -9.58 -17.09 -15.68
N ARG A 76 -9.44 -17.39 -14.38
CA ARG A 76 -10.58 -17.58 -13.47
C ARG A 76 -10.34 -16.92 -12.12
N LYS A 77 -11.37 -16.23 -11.65
CA LYS A 77 -11.55 -15.77 -10.26
C LYS A 77 -12.81 -16.42 -9.71
N TYR A 78 -12.73 -17.09 -8.56
CA TYR A 78 -13.93 -17.51 -7.83
C TYR A 78 -13.75 -17.35 -6.32
N PRO A 79 -14.81 -17.00 -5.59
CA PRO A 79 -14.76 -16.92 -4.14
C PRO A 79 -14.75 -18.32 -3.53
N TYR A 80 -13.83 -18.56 -2.59
CA TYR A 80 -13.78 -19.80 -1.81
C TYR A 80 -13.42 -19.48 -0.35
N ARG A 81 -14.29 -19.88 0.58
CA ARG A 81 -14.14 -19.61 2.03
C ARG A 81 -13.87 -18.13 2.36
N GLY A 82 -14.56 -17.22 1.68
CA GLY A 82 -14.46 -15.78 1.93
C GLY A 82 -13.22 -15.10 1.33
N VAL A 83 -12.40 -15.82 0.55
CA VAL A 83 -11.22 -15.29 -0.14
C VAL A 83 -11.33 -15.58 -1.64
N ASN A 84 -10.90 -14.64 -2.47
CA ASN A 84 -10.86 -14.84 -3.92
C ASN A 84 -9.70 -15.78 -4.30
N GLN A 85 -9.99 -16.77 -5.14
CA GLN A 85 -8.99 -17.64 -5.72
C GLN A 85 -8.81 -17.33 -7.19
N TYR A 86 -7.57 -17.03 -7.56
CA TYR A 86 -7.15 -16.72 -8.92
C TYR A 86 -6.37 -17.90 -9.48
N LEU A 87 -6.82 -18.46 -10.59
CA LEU A 87 -6.24 -19.65 -11.20
C LEU A 87 -5.85 -19.39 -12.65
N ASN A 88 -4.75 -20.04 -13.06
CA ASN A 88 -4.18 -20.04 -14.41
C ASN A 88 -3.80 -18.63 -14.88
N LEU A 89 -2.52 -18.29 -14.78
CA LEU A 89 -2.00 -17.05 -15.33
C LEU A 89 -2.19 -17.06 -16.86
N GLU A 90 -2.96 -16.12 -17.39
CA GLU A 90 -3.37 -16.10 -18.81
C GLU A 90 -2.26 -15.52 -19.70
N SER A 91 -1.53 -14.53 -19.18
CA SER A 91 -0.49 -13.79 -19.90
C SER A 91 0.65 -13.37 -18.97
N ASP A 92 1.78 -13.01 -19.58
CA ASP A 92 2.89 -12.40 -18.87
C ASP A 92 2.42 -11.18 -18.05
N PRO A 93 2.80 -11.08 -16.76
CA PRO A 93 2.55 -9.91 -15.95
C PRO A 93 3.11 -8.65 -16.60
N SER A 94 2.30 -7.60 -16.61
CA SER A 94 2.65 -6.33 -17.25
C SER A 94 2.97 -5.27 -16.20
N LEU A 95 4.10 -4.57 -16.35
CA LEU A 95 4.45 -3.45 -15.47
C LEU A 95 3.43 -2.32 -15.64
N LYS A 96 2.83 -1.88 -14.53
CA LYS A 96 1.79 -0.85 -14.53
C LYS A 96 2.17 0.40 -13.78
N PHE A 97 2.94 0.27 -12.71
CA PHE A 97 3.32 1.40 -11.87
C PHE A 97 4.70 1.20 -11.27
N GLU A 98 5.43 2.29 -11.11
CA GLU A 98 6.77 2.31 -10.53
C GLU A 98 6.90 3.50 -9.56
N ILE A 99 7.57 3.25 -8.42
CA ILE A 99 7.99 4.26 -7.46
C ILE A 99 9.49 4.04 -7.20
N GLU A 100 10.27 5.08 -7.40
CA GLU A 100 11.66 5.14 -6.92
C GLU A 100 11.67 5.88 -5.57
N LEU A 101 12.33 5.32 -4.56
CA LEU A 101 12.51 5.95 -3.26
C LEU A 101 13.82 6.76 -3.21
N ASP A 102 14.02 7.53 -2.15
CA ASP A 102 15.23 8.34 -1.99
C ASP A 102 16.48 7.45 -1.80
N GLU A 103 17.64 7.90 -2.30
CA GLU A 103 18.94 7.28 -2.04
C GLU A 103 19.19 7.14 -0.52
N GLY A 104 19.85 6.04 -0.12
CA GLY A 104 20.08 5.72 1.30
C GLY A 104 18.84 5.24 2.06
N THR A 105 17.66 5.19 1.42
CA THR A 105 16.45 4.63 2.05
C THR A 105 16.54 3.12 2.12
N ARG A 106 16.26 2.56 3.29
CA ARG A 106 16.06 1.12 3.47
C ARG A 106 14.57 0.80 3.58
N LEU A 107 14.06 -0.03 2.68
CA LEU A 107 12.74 -0.63 2.78
C LEU A 107 12.73 -1.72 3.87
N ILE A 108 11.71 -1.68 4.70
CA ILE A 108 11.51 -2.56 5.86
C ILE A 108 10.41 -3.58 5.59
N SER A 109 9.32 -3.20 4.94
CA SER A 109 8.18 -4.10 4.73
C SER A 109 7.21 -3.61 3.67
N LEU A 110 6.49 -4.56 3.06
CA LEU A 110 5.28 -4.34 2.25
C LEU A 110 4.11 -5.08 2.91
N ASN A 111 3.15 -4.34 3.47
CA ASN A 111 1.99 -4.91 4.15
C ASN A 111 0.71 -4.59 3.39
N PRO A 112 0.07 -5.58 2.73
CA PRO A 112 -1.29 -5.42 2.26
C PRO A 112 -2.23 -5.09 3.42
N VAL A 113 -3.16 -4.17 3.20
CA VAL A 113 -4.15 -3.76 4.18
C VAL A 113 -5.53 -3.96 3.57
N ALA A 114 -6.34 -4.79 4.23
CA ALA A 114 -7.71 -5.03 3.84
C ALA A 114 -8.59 -3.82 4.18
N ARG A 115 -9.31 -3.32 3.18
CA ARG A 115 -10.36 -2.31 3.34
C ARG A 115 -11.70 -3.03 3.46
N GLU A 116 -12.38 -2.85 4.59
CA GLU A 116 -13.72 -3.42 4.76
C GLU A 116 -14.70 -2.76 3.78
N SER A 117 -15.50 -3.56 3.10
CA SER A 117 -16.57 -3.05 2.24
C SER A 117 -17.76 -2.62 3.11
N ASN A 118 -18.32 -1.43 2.82
CA ASN A 118 -19.50 -0.93 3.53
C ASN A 118 -20.64 -1.97 3.50
N GLN A 119 -21.17 -2.28 4.68
CA GLN A 119 -22.15 -3.36 4.92
C GLN A 119 -23.48 -3.21 4.18
N GLU A 120 -23.75 -2.09 3.49
CA GLU A 120 -25.01 -1.84 2.80
C GLU A 120 -25.17 -2.58 1.45
N GLN A 121 -24.15 -3.32 0.98
CA GLN A 121 -24.21 -4.06 -0.29
C GLN A 121 -24.15 -5.59 -0.20
N THR A 122 -24.17 -6.20 1.00
CA THR A 122 -24.03 -7.66 1.11
C THR A 122 -25.25 -8.34 1.72
N GLU A 123 -26.21 -8.69 0.87
CA GLU A 123 -26.99 -9.89 1.12
C GLU A 123 -26.05 -11.10 1.00
N SER A 124 -25.86 -11.79 2.13
CA SER A 124 -25.18 -13.08 2.30
C SER A 124 -23.63 -13.13 2.29
N GLY A 125 -23.07 -13.28 3.49
CA GLY A 125 -21.81 -14.01 3.73
C GLY A 125 -20.64 -13.16 4.22
N ASN A 126 -19.85 -13.72 5.15
CA ASN A 126 -18.53 -13.23 5.60
C ASN A 126 -17.60 -13.03 4.39
N ARG A 127 -17.67 -11.87 3.72
CA ARG A 127 -16.64 -11.44 2.77
C ARG A 127 -15.57 -10.73 3.61
N ASN A 128 -14.35 -11.28 3.62
CA ASN A 128 -13.22 -10.54 4.16
C ASN A 128 -13.03 -9.28 3.30
N GLY A 129 -12.60 -8.17 3.91
CA GLY A 129 -12.26 -6.95 3.18
C GLY A 129 -11.20 -7.22 2.11
N GLU A 130 -11.21 -6.43 1.04
CA GLU A 130 -10.27 -6.60 -0.07
C GLU A 130 -8.96 -5.91 0.26
N GLU A 131 -7.84 -6.60 0.02
CA GLU A 131 -6.49 -6.08 0.22
C GLU A 131 -6.13 -5.09 -0.91
N SER A 132 -6.77 -3.93 -0.90
CA SER A 132 -6.62 -2.89 -1.93
C SER A 132 -5.61 -1.80 -1.53
N LEU A 133 -5.16 -1.79 -0.27
CA LEU A 133 -4.20 -0.81 0.24
C LEU A 133 -2.85 -1.49 0.47
N LEU A 134 -1.76 -0.74 0.30
CA LEU A 134 -0.40 -1.20 0.60
C LEU A 134 0.31 -0.22 1.52
N LEU A 135 0.62 -0.67 2.74
CA LEU A 135 1.49 0.03 3.67
C LEU A 135 2.94 -0.35 3.36
N ILE A 136 3.67 0.61 2.82
CA ILE A 136 5.10 0.52 2.48
C ILE A 136 5.86 1.18 3.63
N SER A 137 6.74 0.46 4.32
CA SER A 137 7.51 1.04 5.43
C SER A 137 8.99 1.09 5.09
N THR A 138 9.60 2.22 5.36
CA THR A 138 11.04 2.44 5.25
C THR A 138 11.58 2.90 6.60
N GLU A 139 12.90 3.03 6.71
CA GLU A 139 13.47 3.70 7.87
C GLU A 139 12.99 5.17 7.93
N GLY A 140 12.25 5.53 8.99
CA GLY A 140 11.79 6.88 9.27
C GLY A 140 10.61 7.40 8.45
N LYS A 141 10.15 6.68 7.42
CA LYS A 141 8.95 7.03 6.63
C LYS A 141 8.06 5.81 6.42
N ALA A 142 6.77 6.05 6.31
CA ALA A 142 5.81 5.06 5.84
C ALA A 142 4.97 5.68 4.71
N PHE A 143 4.56 4.87 3.75
CA PHE A 143 3.69 5.29 2.66
C PHE A 143 2.47 4.38 2.62
N LEU A 144 1.32 4.95 2.27
CA LEU A 144 0.11 4.18 2.04
C LEU A 144 -0.36 4.42 0.61
N PHE A 145 -0.26 3.37 -0.20
CA PHE A 145 -0.76 3.34 -1.58
C PHE A 145 -2.16 2.76 -1.61
N ASP A 146 -3.05 3.33 -2.43
CA ASP A 146 -4.41 2.83 -2.64
C ASP A 146 -4.64 2.43 -4.10
N LEU A 147 -4.80 1.12 -4.32
CA LEU A 147 -5.02 0.54 -5.63
C LEU A 147 -6.30 1.07 -6.26
N ASN A 148 -7.39 1.20 -5.49
CA ASN A 148 -8.68 1.61 -6.04
C ASN A 148 -8.66 3.09 -6.43
N GLN A 149 -7.93 3.94 -5.70
CA GLN A 149 -7.72 5.33 -6.10
C GLN A 149 -6.80 5.43 -7.32
N TRP A 150 -5.79 4.57 -7.44
CA TRP A 150 -4.96 4.48 -8.65
C TRP A 150 -5.78 4.15 -9.91
N TYR A 151 -6.84 3.33 -9.80
CA TYR A 151 -7.80 3.13 -10.89
C TYR A 151 -8.55 4.42 -11.24
N LYS A 152 -9.04 5.16 -10.23
CA LYS A 152 -9.80 6.41 -10.44
C LYS A 152 -8.95 7.49 -11.12
N GLU A 153 -7.68 7.61 -10.73
CA GLU A 153 -6.68 8.47 -11.35
C GLU A 153 -6.20 7.98 -12.73
N GLN A 154 -6.90 7.05 -13.36
CA GLN A 154 -6.65 6.56 -14.72
C GLN A 154 -5.33 5.81 -14.88
N MET A 155 -4.89 5.08 -13.85
CA MET A 155 -3.75 4.16 -13.90
C MET A 155 -2.44 4.82 -14.40
N PRO A 156 -1.96 5.89 -13.75
CA PRO A 156 -0.68 6.52 -14.09
C PRO A 156 0.46 5.50 -13.94
N ARG A 157 1.58 5.69 -14.65
CA ARG A 157 2.73 4.76 -14.59
C ARG A 157 3.75 5.09 -13.50
N SER A 158 3.72 6.31 -12.99
CA SER A 158 4.57 6.76 -11.89
C SER A 158 3.87 7.88 -11.11
N VAL A 159 4.37 8.18 -9.92
CA VAL A 159 3.87 9.31 -9.10
C VAL A 159 3.99 10.65 -9.85
N ILE A 160 5.03 10.81 -10.67
CA ILE A 160 5.30 12.03 -11.45
C ILE A 160 4.24 12.24 -12.55
N GLU A 161 3.70 11.16 -13.11
CA GLU A 161 2.64 11.22 -14.12
C GLU A 161 1.25 11.47 -13.53
N CYS A 162 1.10 11.44 -12.21
CA CYS A 162 -0.18 11.66 -11.55
C CYS A 162 -0.55 13.14 -11.58
N GLN A 163 -1.81 13.44 -11.92
CA GLN A 163 -2.33 14.80 -11.78
C GLN A 163 -2.45 15.19 -10.30
N ASN A 164 -2.86 14.23 -9.48
CA ASN A 164 -2.94 14.36 -8.03
C ASN A 164 -2.29 13.16 -7.34
N ALA A 165 -1.04 13.29 -6.93
CA ALA A 165 -0.32 12.21 -6.24
C ALA A 165 -0.96 11.82 -4.90
N ASP A 166 -1.53 12.80 -4.17
CA ASP A 166 -2.16 12.58 -2.87
C ASP A 166 -3.42 11.71 -2.96
N ALA A 167 -4.02 11.60 -4.16
CA ALA A 167 -5.15 10.72 -4.40
C ALA A 167 -4.77 9.24 -4.27
N ILE A 168 -3.54 8.87 -4.65
CA ILE A 168 -3.12 7.45 -4.74
C ILE A 168 -2.10 7.05 -3.70
N LEU A 169 -1.33 8.00 -3.16
CA LEU A 169 -0.21 7.76 -2.29
C LEU A 169 -0.11 8.85 -1.23
N THR A 170 0.02 8.47 0.03
CA THR A 170 0.36 9.41 1.11
C THR A 170 1.63 8.98 1.83
N MET A 171 2.36 9.94 2.40
CA MET A 171 3.59 9.72 3.16
C MET A 171 3.41 10.18 4.60
N TYR A 172 3.83 9.34 5.54
CA TYR A 172 3.90 9.62 6.96
C TYR A 172 5.36 9.70 7.41
N SER A 173 5.76 10.84 7.96
CA SER A 173 7.07 11.02 8.58
C SER A 173 7.05 10.52 10.02
N MET A 174 7.86 9.51 10.32
CA MET A 174 7.97 8.93 11.65
C MET A 174 9.10 9.62 12.40
N LYS A 175 8.81 10.12 13.61
CA LYS A 175 9.83 10.79 14.44
C LYS A 175 10.80 9.75 14.99
N THR A 176 11.94 9.56 14.32
CA THR A 176 12.98 8.65 14.77
C THR A 176 13.62 9.17 16.06
N GLY A 177 13.24 8.57 17.19
CA GLY A 177 13.86 8.84 18.49
C GLY A 177 15.08 7.96 18.72
N ALA A 178 16.26 8.59 18.91
CA ALA A 178 17.58 8.03 19.18
C ALA A 178 18.09 6.99 18.18
N THR A 179 19.31 7.23 17.66
CA THR A 179 20.01 6.51 16.58
C THR A 179 20.36 5.04 16.85
N ASP A 180 19.99 4.49 18.00
CA ASP A 180 20.47 3.19 18.50
C ASP A 180 19.38 2.10 18.45
N ASN A 181 18.24 2.37 17.81
CA ASN A 181 17.17 1.39 17.59
C ASN A 181 16.97 1.16 16.10
N VAL A 182 17.64 0.14 15.56
CA VAL A 182 17.50 -0.29 14.17
C VAL A 182 16.14 -0.95 13.99
N VAL A 183 15.35 -0.48 13.03
CA VAL A 183 14.07 -1.08 12.68
C VAL A 183 14.32 -2.38 11.92
N VAL A 184 13.68 -3.46 12.37
CA VAL A 184 13.81 -4.81 11.82
C VAL A 184 12.62 -5.17 10.95
N ASN A 185 11.41 -4.82 11.39
CA ASN A 185 10.18 -5.11 10.68
C ASN A 185 9.12 -4.07 11.01
N CYS A 186 8.11 -3.94 10.15
CA CYS A 186 6.93 -3.14 10.38
C CYS A 186 5.69 -3.95 9.96
N VAL A 187 4.62 -3.83 10.73
CA VAL A 187 3.38 -4.55 10.49
C VAL A 187 2.17 -3.65 10.74
N TYR A 188 1.19 -3.70 9.83
CA TYR A 188 -0.12 -3.10 10.05
C TYR A 188 -0.83 -3.76 11.25
N VAL A 189 -1.49 -2.97 12.10
CA VAL A 189 -2.31 -3.50 13.20
C VAL A 189 -3.71 -3.80 12.65
N PRO A 190 -4.13 -5.09 12.56
CA PRO A 190 -5.41 -5.45 11.97
C PRO A 190 -6.61 -4.76 12.62
N ALA A 191 -7.66 -4.51 11.83
CA ALA A 191 -8.92 -3.88 12.26
C ALA A 191 -8.78 -2.47 12.88
N THR A 192 -7.68 -1.75 12.61
CA THR A 192 -7.50 -0.35 13.02
C THR A 192 -7.84 0.65 11.93
N LEU A 193 -7.91 0.21 10.67
CA LEU A 193 -8.30 1.04 9.54
C LEU A 193 -9.72 1.60 9.71
N LYS A 194 -9.86 2.91 9.60
CA LYS A 194 -11.13 3.63 9.66
C LYS A 194 -11.16 4.74 8.63
N GLU A 195 -12.29 4.87 7.96
CA GLU A 195 -12.57 5.99 7.07
C GLU A 195 -13.11 7.18 7.84
N PHE A 196 -12.92 8.37 7.28
CA PHE A 196 -13.53 9.56 7.82
C PHE A 196 -15.02 9.61 7.47
N SER A 197 -15.90 9.47 8.47
CA SER A 197 -17.35 9.55 8.27
C SER A 197 -17.81 11.01 8.12
N GLY A 198 -18.10 11.44 6.89
CA GLY A 198 -18.73 12.74 6.61
C GLY A 198 -20.27 12.69 6.61
N VAL A 199 -20.90 13.87 6.54
CA VAL A 199 -22.37 14.01 6.41
C VAL A 199 -22.76 13.96 4.93
N GLN A 200 -23.82 13.20 4.58
CA GLN A 200 -24.66 13.10 3.35
C GLN A 200 -24.03 13.24 1.94
N THR A 201 -22.98 14.04 1.72
CA THR A 201 -22.17 14.12 0.50
C THR A 201 -20.70 14.24 0.88
N THR A 202 -20.00 13.11 0.98
CA THR A 202 -18.55 13.09 1.24
C THR A 202 -17.79 13.51 -0.04
N PRO A 203 -16.95 14.55 0.03
CA PRO A 203 -16.04 14.90 -1.07
C PRO A 203 -15.13 13.72 -1.45
N GLU A 204 -14.64 13.70 -2.68
CA GLU A 204 -13.78 12.61 -3.17
C GLU A 204 -12.47 12.51 -2.37
N GLU A 205 -11.96 13.65 -1.92
CA GLU A 205 -10.73 13.78 -1.13
C GLU A 205 -10.82 13.02 0.20
N PHE A 206 -12.03 12.75 0.71
CA PHE A 206 -12.21 12.01 1.96
C PHE A 206 -11.94 10.51 1.80
N PHE A 207 -11.84 10.04 0.56
CA PHE A 207 -11.49 8.66 0.24
C PHE A 207 -10.01 8.48 -0.09
N PHE A 208 -9.23 9.57 -0.12
CA PHE A 208 -7.78 9.51 -0.35
C PHE A 208 -7.07 8.81 0.81
N PRO A 209 -5.90 8.19 0.55
CA PRO A 209 -5.11 7.52 1.57
C PRO A 209 -4.79 8.39 2.80
N ASN A 210 -4.58 9.70 2.59
CA ASN A 210 -4.27 10.64 3.67
C ASN A 210 -5.47 10.90 4.61
N SER A 211 -6.69 10.54 4.20
CA SER A 211 -7.93 10.68 4.98
C SER A 211 -8.20 9.49 5.89
N LEU A 212 -7.47 8.39 5.70
CA LEU A 212 -7.61 7.16 6.47
C LEU A 212 -6.93 7.26 7.83
N SER A 213 -7.59 6.70 8.84
CA SER A 213 -6.98 6.44 10.15
C SER A 213 -6.58 4.98 10.25
N LEU A 214 -5.35 4.69 10.68
CA LEU A 214 -4.87 3.33 10.91
C LEU A 214 -3.67 3.33 11.85
N GLU A 215 -3.36 2.16 12.39
CA GLU A 215 -2.18 1.94 13.23
C GLU A 215 -1.22 0.92 12.59
N TRP A 216 0.06 1.12 12.81
CA TRP A 216 1.10 0.15 12.47
C TRP A 216 2.17 0.11 13.56
N SER A 217 2.85 -1.03 13.68
CA SER A 217 3.87 -1.24 14.70
C SER A 217 5.22 -1.54 14.05
N GLU A 218 6.24 -0.77 14.44
CA GLU A 218 7.63 -1.00 14.11
C GLU A 218 8.30 -1.83 15.20
N LEU A 219 8.83 -2.98 14.81
CA LEU A 219 9.70 -3.81 15.63
C LEU A 219 11.14 -3.35 15.43
N GLY A 220 11.71 -2.70 16.43
CA GLY A 220 13.14 -2.39 16.48
C GLY A 220 13.92 -3.38 17.35
N THR A 221 15.25 -3.25 17.33
CA THR A 221 16.16 -4.10 18.12
C THR A 221 16.00 -3.92 19.63
N LYS A 222 15.50 -2.78 20.11
CA LYS A 222 15.38 -2.45 21.54
C LYS A 222 13.96 -2.18 22.02
N LYS A 223 13.06 -1.77 21.11
CA LYS A 223 11.69 -1.39 21.43
C LYS A 223 10.75 -1.68 20.26
N VAL A 224 9.48 -1.84 20.59
CA VAL A 224 8.37 -1.77 19.64
C VAL A 224 7.75 -0.38 19.75
N VAL A 225 7.51 0.26 18.61
CA VAL A 225 6.82 1.56 18.54
C VAL A 225 5.58 1.40 17.69
N THR A 226 4.42 1.78 18.24
CA THR A 226 3.17 1.82 17.49
C THR A 226 2.87 3.24 17.07
N TRP A 227 2.58 3.41 15.79
CA TRP A 227 2.24 4.66 15.16
C TRP A 227 0.74 4.69 14.85
N LEU A 228 0.15 5.88 14.89
CA LEU A 228 -1.25 6.13 14.57
C LEU A 228 -1.32 7.34 13.66
N THR A 229 -1.99 7.19 12.52
CA THR A 229 -2.53 8.32 11.76
C THR A 229 -4.03 8.42 12.01
N ARG A 230 -4.53 9.66 12.10
CA ARG A 230 -5.98 9.95 12.28
C ARG A 230 -6.68 10.25 10.96
N GLY A 231 -5.94 10.42 9.88
CA GLY A 231 -6.44 11.07 8.68
C GLY A 231 -6.47 12.60 8.82
N VAL A 232 -6.27 13.32 7.71
CA VAL A 232 -6.13 14.79 7.71
C VAL A 232 -7.38 15.46 8.30
N GLN A 233 -8.57 15.01 7.94
CA GLN A 233 -9.84 15.63 8.37
C GLN A 233 -10.08 15.44 9.87
N ALA A 234 -9.88 14.23 10.40
CA ALA A 234 -10.07 14.00 11.84
C ALA A 234 -8.98 14.68 12.67
N GLN A 235 -7.76 14.79 12.14
CA GLN A 235 -6.68 15.54 12.78
C GLN A 235 -7.01 17.03 12.83
N LEU A 236 -7.48 17.61 11.72
CA LEU A 236 -7.90 19.01 11.65
C LEU A 236 -9.07 19.32 12.61
N LEU A 237 -10.09 18.47 12.66
CA LEU A 237 -11.21 18.63 13.60
C LEU A 237 -10.75 18.59 15.05
N ARG A 238 -9.76 17.76 15.37
CA ARG A 238 -9.16 17.69 16.70
C ARG A 238 -8.41 18.99 17.02
N GLU A 239 -7.64 19.53 16.08
CA GLU A 239 -6.90 20.79 16.27
C GLU A 239 -7.85 21.97 16.46
N ILE A 240 -8.91 22.06 15.65
CA ILE A 240 -10.01 23.03 15.82
C ILE A 240 -10.64 22.89 17.22
N SER A 241 -10.91 21.66 17.66
CA SER A 241 -11.49 21.41 18.99
C SER A 241 -10.55 21.81 20.13
N ILE A 242 -9.23 21.72 19.94
CA ILE A 242 -8.23 22.10 20.95
C ILE A 242 -8.03 23.62 20.99
N ALA A 243 -7.93 24.26 19.83
CA ALA A 243 -7.80 25.72 19.72
C ALA A 243 -9.07 26.47 20.18
N GLY A 244 -10.24 25.81 20.08
CA GLY A 244 -11.52 26.40 20.44
C GLY A 244 -11.89 27.57 19.50
N PRO A 245 -12.71 28.54 19.95
CA PRO A 245 -13.20 29.63 19.11
C PRO A 245 -12.11 30.52 18.49
N VAL A 246 -10.89 30.51 19.01
CA VAL A 246 -9.75 31.32 18.52
C VAL A 246 -9.39 30.98 17.06
N VAL A 247 -9.63 29.73 16.62
CA VAL A 247 -9.39 29.32 15.22
C VAL A 247 -10.20 30.15 14.21
N MET A 248 -11.35 30.69 14.61
CA MET A 248 -12.17 31.55 13.75
C MET A 248 -11.57 32.95 13.57
N LEU A 249 -10.70 33.38 14.50
CA LEU A 249 -10.00 34.67 14.44
C LEU A 249 -8.66 34.54 13.71
N HIS A 250 -7.97 33.41 13.90
CA HIS A 250 -6.64 33.14 13.33
C HIS A 250 -6.59 31.79 12.60
N PRO A 251 -7.35 31.64 11.50
CA PRO A 251 -7.45 30.36 10.79
C PRO A 251 -6.09 29.83 10.33
N THR A 252 -5.20 30.70 9.86
CA THR A 252 -3.88 30.33 9.35
C THR A 252 -2.93 29.73 10.39
N GLU A 253 -3.23 29.83 11.69
CA GLU A 253 -2.46 29.17 12.76
C GLU A 253 -2.84 27.69 12.94
N THR A 254 -3.92 27.25 12.30
CA THR A 254 -4.44 25.87 12.38
C THR A 254 -4.51 25.20 11.00
N PHE A 255 -4.75 25.97 9.93
CA PHE A 255 -4.68 25.46 8.55
C PHE A 255 -3.27 25.66 7.99
N HIS A 256 -2.52 24.57 7.80
CA HIS A 256 -1.20 24.55 7.16
C HIS A 256 -1.21 23.66 5.92
#